data_AF-A0A1I2EVL2-F1
#
_entry.id   AF-A0A1I2EVL2-F1
#
_cell.length_a   1.000
_cell.length_b   1.000
_cell.length_c   1.000
_cell.angle_alpha   90.00
_cell.angle_beta   90.00
_cell.angle_gamma   90.00
#
_symmetry.space_group_name_H-M   'P 1'
#
loop_
_entity.id
_entity.type
_entity.pdbx_description
1 polymer ?
#
loop_
_entity_poly.entity_id
_entity_poly.type
_entity_poly.pdbx_seq_one_letter_code
_entity_poly.pdbx_strand_id
1 'polypeptide(L)' 'MNIRLVLNILGRVLIILGLFMCTNFIWVIAYHEPTFWGHFYACLITLLGGIGLYLGKFRNTLFL' A
#
# COMPACT_ATOMS: atom_id res chain seq x y z
N MET A 1 -20.38 13.99 4.51
CA MET A 1 -19.53 13.29 3.52
C MET A 1 -19.41 11.82 3.88
N ASN A 2 -19.57 10.90 2.93
CA ASN A 2 -19.63 9.47 3.22
C ASN A 2 -18.21 8.91 3.45
N ILE A 3 -17.78 8.78 4.71
CA ILE A 3 -16.44 8.32 5.12
C ILE A 3 -16.03 6.98 4.48
N ARG A 4 -16.99 6.11 4.19
CA ARG A 4 -16.77 4.83 3.51
C ARG A 4 -16.22 5.00 2.08
N LEU A 5 -16.63 6.05 1.37
CA LEU A 5 -16.17 6.34 0.02
C LEU A 5 -14.74 6.89 0.04
N VAL A 6 -14.42 7.73 1.02
CA VAL A 6 -13.07 8.29 1.23
C VAL A 6 -12.07 7.18 1.53
N LEU A 7 -12.38 6.25 2.45
CA LEU A 7 -11.51 5.12 2.77
C LEU A 7 -11.29 4.17 1.57
N ASN A 8 -12.28 4.01 0.70
CA ASN A 8 -12.16 3.16 -0.49
C ASN A 8 -11.26 3.78 -1.56
N ILE A 9 -11.33 5.11 -1.75
CA ILE A 9 -10.41 5.84 -2.64
C ILE A 9 -9.00 5.79 -2.05
N LEU A 10 -8.85 6.10 -0.76
CA LEU A 10 -7.56 6.06 -0.06
C LEU A 10 -6.88 4.68 -0.16
N GLY A 11 -7.61 3.59 0.09
CA GLY A 11 -7.06 2.24 0.00
C GLY A 11 -6.56 1.89 -1.41
N ARG A 12 -7.32 2.26 -2.45
CA ARG A 12 -6.89 2.05 -3.85
C ARG A 12 -5.66 2.88 -4.20
N VAL A 13 -5.65 4.15 -3.79
CA VAL A 13 -4.50 5.04 -4.01
C VAL A 13 -3.25 4.49 -3.30
N LEU A 14 -3.38 4.01 -2.06
CA LEU A 14 -2.26 3.41 -1.32
C LEU A 14 -1.67 2.19 -2.03
N ILE A 15 -2.51 1.32 -2.59
CA ILE A 15 -2.06 0.13 -3.33
C ILE A 15 -1.30 0.54 -4.61
N ILE A 16 -1.80 1.52 -5.35
CA ILE A 16 -1.14 2.05 -6.56
C ILE A 16 0.21 2.67 -6.18
N LEU A 17 0.26 3.39 -5.07
CA LEU A 17 1.48 4.04 -4.58
C LEU A 17 2.52 3.01 -4.11
N GLY A 18 2.09 1.95 -3.43
CA GLY A 18 2.94 0.80 -3.09
C GLY A 18 3.50 0.09 -4.34
N LEU A 19 2.68 -0.14 -5.36
CA LEU A 19 3.13 -0.70 -6.64
C LEU A 19 4.12 0.22 -7.36
N PHE A 20 3.93 1.54 -7.29
CA PHE A 20 4.87 2.50 -7.89
C PHE A 20 6.24 2.48 -7.19
N MET A 21 6.27 2.27 -5.88
CA MET A 21 7.51 2.08 -5.13
C MET A 21 8.26 0.81 -5.54
N CYS A 22 7.57 -0.21 -6.06
CA CYS A 22 8.24 -1.43 -6.54
C CYS A 22 9.20 -1.18 -7.70
N THR A 23 8.91 -0.20 -8.56
CA THR A 23 9.78 0.16 -9.69
C THR A 23 11.16 0.63 -9.20
N ASN A 24 11.22 1.26 -8.03
CA ASN A 24 12.47 1.74 -7.43
C ASN A 24 13.38 0.60 -6.95
N PHE A 25 12.85 -0.61 -6.71
CA PHE A 25 13.70 -1.78 -6.38
C PHE A 25 14.63 -2.14 -7.53
N ILE A 26 14.20 -1.97 -8.78
CA ILE A 26 15.03 -2.27 -9.95
C ILE A 26 16.30 -1.40 -9.91
N TRP A 27 16.15 -0.13 -9.54
CA TRP A 27 17.26 0.80 -9.39
C TRP A 27 18.16 0.42 -8.23
N VAL A 28 17.59 0.18 -7.05
CA VAL A 28 18.38 -0.15 -5.86
C VAL A 28 19.17 -1.45 -6.01
N ILE A 29 18.60 -2.45 -6.70
CA ILE A 29 19.28 -3.71 -7.01
C ILE A 29 20.43 -3.47 -8.00
N ALA A 30 20.22 -2.66 -9.03
CA ALA A 30 21.24 -2.38 -10.05
C ALA A 30 22.44 -1.59 -9.48
N TYR A 31 22.21 -0.67 -8.55
CA TYR A 31 23.25 0.19 -7.97
C TYR A 31 23.80 -0.30 -6.62
N HIS A 32 23.33 -1.45 -6.12
CA HIS A 32 23.74 -2.02 -4.82
C HIS A 32 23.68 -1.03 -3.65
N GLU A 33 22.66 -0.16 -3.62
CA GLU A 33 22.56 0.84 -2.56
C GLU A 33 22.19 0.21 -1.20
N PRO A 34 22.78 0.71 -0.08
CA PRO A 34 22.52 0.18 1.26
C PRO A 34 21.08 0.48 1.75
N THR A 35 20.34 1.32 1.03
CA THR A 35 18.96 1.74 1.36
C THR A 35 17.89 0.72 0.95
N PHE A 36 18.27 -0.42 0.34
CA PHE A 36 17.34 -1.48 -0.10
C PHE A 36 16.32 -1.89 0.97
N TRP A 37 16.79 -2.17 2.18
CA TRP A 37 15.92 -2.60 3.27
C TRP A 37 14.90 -1.52 3.64
N GLY A 38 15.29 -0.25 3.64
CA GLY A 38 14.39 0.87 3.92
C GLY A 38 13.26 0.98 2.89
N HIS A 39 13.60 0.87 1.60
CA HIS A 39 12.61 0.85 0.52
C HIS A 39 11.71 -0.38 0.59
N PHE A 40 12.27 -1.54 0.97
CA PHE A 40 11.53 -2.79 1.12
C PHE A 40 10.47 -2.70 2.21
N TYR A 41 10.84 -2.23 3.40
CA TYR A 41 9.89 -2.05 4.51
C TYR A 41 8.83 -1.01 4.16
N ALA A 42 9.21 0.13 3.59
CA ALA A 42 8.25 1.16 3.19
C ALA A 42 7.22 0.62 2.19
N CYS A 43 7.66 -0.12 1.17
CA CYS A 43 6.77 -0.75 0.20
C CYS A 43 5.83 -1.75 0.87
N LEU A 44 6.35 -2.63 1.73
CA LEU A 44 5.57 -3.65 2.43
C LEU A 44 4.46 -3.03 3.30
N ILE A 45 4.80 -2.02 4.09
CA ILE A 45 3.84 -1.35 5.00
C ILE A 45 2.76 -0.63 4.20
N THR A 46 3.13 0.03 3.10
CA THR A 46 2.19 0.76 2.24
C THR A 46 1.20 -0.20 1.56
N LEU A 47 1.68 -1.36 1.11
CA LEU A 47 0.86 -2.38 0.47
C LEU A 47 -0.07 -3.06 1.48
N LEU A 48 0.45 -3.41 2.66
CA LEU A 48 -0.35 -3.96 3.77
C LEU A 48 -1.39 -2.97 4.29
N GLY A 49 -1.05 -1.68 4.39
CA GLY A 49 -1.99 -0.62 4.78
C GLY A 49 -3.12 -0.45 3.76
N GLY A 50 -2.79 -0.46 2.47
CA GLY A 50 -3.77 -0.38 1.39
C GLY A 50 -4.71 -1.60 1.35
N ILE A 51 -4.15 -2.81 1.48
CA ILE A 51 -4.92 -4.06 1.58
C ILE A 51 -5.78 -4.08 2.85
N GLY A 52 -5.24 -3.62 3.99
CA GLY A 52 -5.96 -3.56 5.26
C GLY A 52 -7.17 -2.64 5.19
N LEU A 53 -7.05 -1.48 4.55
CA LEU A 53 -8.16 -0.56 4.30
C LEU A 53 -9.18 -1.15 3.32
N TYR A 54 -8.72 -1.91 2.32
CA TYR A 54 -9.57 -2.58 1.35
C TYR A 54 -10.35 -3.77 1.96
N LEU A 55 -9.70 -4.60 2.79
CA LEU A 55 -10.30 -5.77 3.47
C LEU A 55 -11.11 -5.39 4.71
N GLY A 56 -10.77 -4.31 5.41
CA GLY A 56 -11.58 -3.76 6.50
C GLY A 56 -13.01 -3.43 6.07
N LYS A 57 -13.21 -3.15 4.77
CA LYS A 57 -14.52 -3.01 4.13
C LYS A 57 -15.36 -4.30 4.19
N PHE A 58 -14.75 -5.48 3.98
CA PHE A 58 -15.44 -6.78 4.05
C PHE A 58 -15.92 -7.07 5.48
N ARG A 59 -15.09 -6.79 6.50
CA ARG A 59 -15.47 -7.02 7.90
C ARG A 59 -16.58 -6.09 8.39
N ASN A 60 -16.65 -4.87 7.86
CA ASN A 60 -17.72 -3.91 8.17
C ASN A 60 -19.00 -4.10 7.33
N THR A 61 -19.00 -5.01 6.35
CA THR A 61 -20.19 -5.37 5.55
C THR A 61 -20.83 -6.67 6.05
N LEU A 62 -20.11 -7.48 6.82
CA LEU A 62 -20.59 -8.75 7.42
C LEU A 62 -21.44 -8.55 8.70
N PHE A 63 -21.60 -7.31 9.18
CA PHE A 63 -22.35 -6.97 10.41
C PHE A 63 -23.63 -6.15 10.12
N LEU A 64 -24.16 -6.26 8.91
CA LEU A 64 -25.47 -5.77 8.46
C LEU A 64 -26.16 -6.89 7.66
#